data_AF-A0A505HBJ7-F1
#
_entry.id   AF-A0A505HBJ7-F1
#
_cell.length_a   1.000
_cell.length_b   1.000
_cell.length_c   1.000
_cell.angle_alpha   90.00
_cell.angle_beta   90.00
_cell.angle_gamma   90.00
#
_symmetry.space_group_name_H-M   'P 1'
#
loop_
_entity.id
_entity.type
_entity.pdbx_description
1 polymer ?
#
loop_
_entity_poly.entity_id
_entity_poly.type
_entity_poly.pdbx_seq_one_letter_code
_entity_poly.pdbx_strand_id
1 'polypeptide(L)'
;MTLDLILLPEPVGQPSLKASDGERKGAGEPSDSQAWDAIVSGVRDVVGEVVLGEDGPSRTLTHQPSGITVRYRSGETAINLPFWPSGSDVDAEGLVRTMYRIGHVVADATGLVAHVSQLGVPLTEAESRIDAAVDLLLDDPVSSHLWPRDGFRVYFTGSVTLADAVQRLKSMVVAEESDRFTVQWSDGPQLEVTFDAGPRIVAEAAEVAEDYGIPEMAAYDRRFQVTFDDLDEVLQEVNTLIEVNLQLQDLTGGYVKRSWNDEVSPPYDDPVDGS
;
A
#
# COMPACT_ATOMS: atom_id res chain seq x y z
N MET A 1 -3.72 0.87 3.30
CA MET A 1 -4.93 0.06 3.57
C MET A 1 -4.52 -1.26 4.25
N THR A 2 -5.38 -1.92 5.05
CA THR A 2 -5.13 -3.29 5.59
C THR A 2 -5.94 -4.31 4.79
N LEU A 3 -5.45 -5.56 4.72
CA LEU A 3 -6.21 -6.68 4.17
C LEU A 3 -6.65 -7.59 5.31
N ASP A 4 -7.94 -7.90 5.37
CA ASP A 4 -8.55 -8.59 6.52
C ASP A 4 -9.37 -9.81 6.09
N LEU A 5 -9.10 -10.94 6.75
CA LEU A 5 -9.97 -12.12 6.70
C LEU A 5 -10.86 -12.11 7.94
N ILE A 6 -12.16 -12.23 7.71
CA ILE A 6 -13.15 -12.43 8.76
C ILE A 6 -13.69 -13.85 8.62
N LEU A 7 -13.60 -14.63 9.69
CA LEU A 7 -14.13 -15.98 9.78
C LEU A 7 -15.38 -15.98 10.67
N LEU A 8 -16.50 -16.39 10.09
CA LEU A 8 -17.81 -16.44 10.74
C LEU A 8 -18.47 -17.81 10.47
N PRO A 9 -19.47 -18.21 11.26
CA PRO A 9 -20.29 -19.37 10.94
C PRO A 9 -20.96 -19.19 9.57
N GLU A 10 -21.19 -20.27 8.83
CA GLU A 10 -21.96 -20.18 7.59
C GLU A 10 -23.29 -19.44 7.82
N PRO A 11 -23.66 -18.48 6.97
CA PRO A 11 -24.97 -17.87 7.07
C PRO A 11 -26.01 -18.96 6.84
N VAL A 12 -26.71 -19.33 7.92
CA VAL A 12 -27.86 -20.23 7.84
C VAL A 12 -28.83 -19.60 6.84
N GLY A 13 -29.03 -20.26 5.71
CA GLY A 13 -29.96 -19.81 4.67
C GLY A 13 -31.32 -19.42 5.28
N GLN A 14 -32.00 -18.46 4.65
CA GLN A 14 -33.30 -17.91 5.05
C GLN A 14 -34.15 -18.90 5.87
N PRO A 15 -34.68 -18.51 7.05
CA PRO A 15 -35.42 -19.43 7.89
C PRO A 15 -36.73 -19.81 7.19
N SER A 16 -36.73 -20.96 6.51
CA SER A 16 -37.96 -21.68 6.22
C SER A 16 -38.50 -22.20 7.54
N LEU A 17 -39.36 -21.38 8.17
CA LEU A 17 -40.23 -21.75 9.27
C LEU A 17 -41.05 -23.00 8.92
N LYS A 18 -40.52 -24.19 9.19
CA LYS A 18 -41.27 -25.37 9.65
C LYS A 18 -40.38 -26.21 10.57
N ALA A 19 -40.94 -26.48 11.74
CA ALA A 19 -40.31 -27.11 12.89
C ALA A 19 -39.89 -28.56 12.66
N SER A 20 -38.88 -28.99 13.41
CA SER A 20 -38.97 -30.21 14.21
C SER A 20 -37.89 -30.19 15.29
N ASP A 21 -38.33 -30.21 16.56
CA ASP A 21 -37.51 -30.62 17.69
C ASP A 21 -36.87 -31.98 17.39
N GLY A 22 -35.55 -31.99 17.36
CA GLY A 22 -34.74 -33.18 17.24
C GLY A 22 -33.37 -32.87 17.80
N GLU A 23 -33.11 -33.31 19.03
CA GLU A 23 -31.77 -33.36 19.62
C GLU A 23 -30.81 -34.04 18.63
N ARG A 24 -30.00 -33.23 17.93
CA ARG A 24 -28.81 -33.73 17.23
C ARG A 24 -27.71 -33.93 18.27
N LYS A 25 -27.62 -35.15 18.79
CA LYS A 25 -26.36 -35.71 19.28
C LYS A 25 -25.52 -36.16 18.09
N GLY A 26 -24.31 -35.63 17.95
CA GLY A 26 -23.20 -36.33 17.28
C GLY A 26 -22.37 -35.52 16.28
N ALA A 27 -21.30 -34.90 16.80
CA ALA A 27 -19.92 -34.82 16.28
C ALA A 27 -19.30 -33.59 16.96
N GLY A 28 -18.45 -33.80 17.97
CA GLY A 28 -18.03 -32.75 18.88
C GLY A 28 -17.27 -31.64 18.17
N GLU A 29 -17.86 -30.44 18.15
CA GLU A 29 -17.09 -29.22 17.92
C GLU A 29 -15.89 -29.21 18.88
N PRO A 30 -14.67 -28.93 18.39
CA PRO A 30 -13.51 -28.83 19.27
C PRO A 30 -13.81 -27.80 20.35
N SER A 31 -13.42 -28.13 21.59
CA SER A 31 -13.54 -27.15 22.68
C SER A 31 -12.74 -25.89 22.32
N ASP A 32 -13.15 -24.73 22.82
CA ASP A 32 -12.51 -23.44 22.54
C ASP A 32 -10.98 -23.45 22.76
N SER A 33 -10.52 -24.19 23.78
CA SER A 33 -9.08 -24.37 24.03
C SER A 33 -8.39 -25.25 22.99
N GLN A 34 -9.05 -26.32 22.54
CA GLN A 34 -8.51 -27.23 21.53
C GLN A 34 -8.42 -26.54 20.16
N ALA A 35 -9.43 -25.74 19.81
CA ALA A 35 -9.40 -24.92 18.60
C ALA A 35 -8.22 -23.94 18.64
N TRP A 36 -8.03 -23.23 19.77
CA TRP A 36 -6.90 -22.33 19.94
C TRP A 36 -5.53 -23.02 19.82
N ASP A 37 -5.36 -24.18 20.47
CA ASP A 37 -4.10 -24.92 20.40
C ASP A 37 -3.79 -25.39 18.97
N ALA A 38 -4.83 -25.81 18.22
CA ALA A 38 -4.72 -26.18 16.82
C ALA A 38 -4.36 -24.97 15.93
N ILE A 39 -4.98 -23.80 16.16
CA ILE A 39 -4.63 -22.55 15.48
C ILE A 39 -3.16 -22.20 15.72
N VAL A 40 -2.72 -22.18 16.98
CA VAL A 40 -1.34 -21.81 17.31
C VAL A 40 -0.33 -22.76 16.65
N SER A 41 -0.61 -24.08 16.69
CA SER A 41 0.25 -25.07 16.04
C SER A 41 0.29 -24.87 14.52
N GLY A 42 -0.87 -24.79 13.87
CA GLY A 42 -0.94 -24.68 12.42
C GLY A 42 -0.38 -23.36 11.89
N VAL A 43 -0.56 -22.24 12.61
CA VAL A 43 0.04 -20.97 12.20
C VAL A 43 1.56 -21.04 12.32
N ARG A 44 2.11 -21.67 13.36
CA ARG A 44 3.56 -21.89 13.48
C ARG A 44 4.13 -22.72 12.33
N ASP A 45 3.37 -23.70 11.83
CA ASP A 45 3.78 -24.49 10.67
C ASP A 45 3.83 -23.64 9.38
N VAL A 46 3.03 -22.57 9.28
CA VAL A 46 2.99 -21.68 8.12
C VAL A 46 4.09 -20.61 8.18
N VAL A 47 4.26 -19.94 9.32
CA VAL A 47 5.11 -18.73 9.43
C VAL A 47 6.28 -18.85 10.42
N GLY A 48 6.41 -19.97 11.14
CA GLY A 48 7.42 -20.13 12.17
C GLY A 48 7.00 -19.50 13.50
N GLU A 49 7.96 -18.92 14.24
CA GLU A 49 7.72 -18.43 15.59
C GLU A 49 6.71 -17.27 15.66
N VAL A 50 5.78 -17.36 16.61
CA VAL A 50 4.74 -16.36 16.84
C VAL A 50 4.71 -15.91 18.30
N VAL A 51 4.38 -14.65 18.51
CA VAL A 51 4.15 -14.09 19.85
C VAL A 51 2.68 -14.26 20.20
N LEU A 52 2.40 -14.88 21.34
CA LEU A 52 1.05 -15.03 21.87
C LEU A 52 0.73 -13.86 22.80
N GLY A 53 -0.52 -13.42 22.79
CA GLY A 53 -1.05 -12.38 23.67
C GLY A 53 -2.50 -12.64 24.02
N GLU A 54 -2.99 -11.91 25.02
CA GLU A 54 -4.40 -11.90 25.41
C GLU A 54 -4.90 -10.46 25.34
N ASP A 55 -6.01 -10.23 24.63
CA ASP A 55 -6.66 -8.92 24.49
C ASP A 55 -8.13 -9.04 24.91
N GLY A 56 -8.36 -8.85 26.21
CA GLY A 56 -9.68 -8.99 26.82
C GLY A 56 -10.22 -10.43 26.69
N PRO A 57 -11.41 -10.64 26.08
CA PRO A 57 -11.97 -11.97 25.87
C PRO A 57 -11.36 -12.71 24.66
N SER A 58 -10.41 -12.09 23.96
CA SER A 58 -9.83 -12.64 22.73
C SER A 58 -8.40 -13.12 22.97
N ARG A 59 -8.03 -14.20 22.31
CA ARG A 59 -6.64 -14.66 22.23
C ARG A 59 -6.02 -14.15 20.95
N THR A 60 -4.81 -13.65 21.02
CA THR A 60 -4.10 -13.08 19.87
C THR A 60 -2.79 -13.81 19.63
N LEU A 61 -2.43 -13.99 18.37
CA LEU A 61 -1.07 -14.33 17.98
C LEU A 61 -0.60 -13.36 16.89
N THR A 62 0.69 -13.06 16.91
CA THR A 62 1.33 -12.12 15.98
C THR A 62 2.62 -12.72 15.45
N HIS A 63 2.75 -12.78 14.13
CA HIS A 63 4.01 -13.10 13.46
C HIS A 63 4.80 -11.80 13.22
N GLN A 64 5.75 -11.52 14.12
CA GLN A 64 6.49 -10.24 14.16
C GLN A 64 7.12 -9.84 12.82
N PRO A 65 7.82 -10.72 12.06
CA PRO A 65 8.41 -10.35 10.77
C PRO A 65 7.41 -9.85 9.74
N SER A 66 6.22 -10.47 9.66
CA SER A 66 5.20 -10.06 8.68
C SER A 66 4.20 -9.04 9.21
N GLY A 67 4.14 -8.87 10.53
CA GLY A 67 3.08 -8.14 11.21
C GLY A 67 1.70 -8.82 11.23
N ILE A 68 1.49 -9.95 10.55
CA ILE A 68 0.19 -10.64 10.52
C ILE A 68 -0.26 -10.97 11.94
N THR A 69 -1.51 -10.62 12.24
CA THR A 69 -2.16 -10.91 13.52
C THR A 69 -3.38 -11.79 13.32
N VAL A 70 -3.56 -12.77 14.20
CA VAL A 70 -4.80 -13.54 14.31
C VAL A 70 -5.42 -13.23 15.67
N ARG A 71 -6.69 -12.80 15.66
CA ARG A 71 -7.49 -12.53 16.84
C ARG A 71 -8.63 -13.54 16.88
N TYR A 72 -8.57 -14.45 17.82
CA TYR A 72 -9.53 -15.52 18.00
C TYR A 72 -10.46 -15.24 19.18
N ARG A 73 -11.76 -15.44 18.95
CA ARG A 73 -12.81 -15.52 19.97
C ARG A 73 -13.75 -16.67 19.58
N SER A 74 -14.36 -17.34 20.55
CA SER A 74 -15.34 -18.38 20.25
C SER A 74 -16.45 -17.85 19.31
N GLY A 75 -16.60 -18.48 18.14
CA GLY A 75 -17.58 -18.13 17.11
C GLY A 75 -17.15 -17.06 16.11
N GLU A 76 -15.98 -16.42 16.26
CA GLU A 76 -15.51 -15.37 15.35
C GLU A 76 -13.97 -15.30 15.36
N THR A 77 -13.34 -15.23 14.19
CA THR A 77 -11.90 -14.98 14.11
C THR A 77 -11.60 -13.93 13.07
N ALA A 78 -10.66 -13.03 13.38
CA ALA A 78 -10.15 -12.05 12.43
C ALA A 78 -8.66 -12.27 12.21
N ILE A 79 -8.23 -12.25 10.96
CA ILE A 79 -6.81 -12.25 10.57
C ILE A 79 -6.56 -10.93 9.88
N ASN A 80 -5.57 -10.18 10.33
CA ASN A 80 -5.25 -8.87 9.79
C ASN A 80 -3.81 -8.89 9.29
N LEU A 81 -3.62 -8.51 8.03
CA LEU A 81 -2.32 -8.20 7.46
C LEU A 81 -2.16 -6.67 7.55
N PRO A 82 -1.26 -6.17 8.41
CA PRO A 82 -1.10 -4.74 8.59
C PRO A 82 -0.56 -4.08 7.33
N PHE A 83 -0.79 -2.78 7.24
CA PHE A 83 -0.19 -1.94 6.21
C PHE A 83 1.34 -1.95 6.33
N TRP A 84 2.03 -2.23 5.22
CA TRP A 84 3.48 -2.07 5.12
C TRP A 84 3.80 -0.82 4.30
N PRO A 85 4.69 0.08 4.77
CA PRO A 85 5.10 1.24 3.99
C PRO A 85 5.80 0.80 2.70
N SER A 86 5.47 1.48 1.60
CA SER A 86 6.19 1.39 0.33
C SER A 86 7.70 1.62 0.52
N GLY A 87 8.54 0.85 -0.17
CA GLY A 87 10.01 1.00 -0.16
C GLY A 87 10.81 -0.21 0.33
N SER A 88 10.14 -1.28 0.75
CA SER A 88 10.78 -2.57 1.04
C SER A 88 10.52 -3.54 -0.12
N ASP A 89 11.52 -4.33 -0.53
CA ASP A 89 11.42 -5.44 -1.50
C ASP A 89 10.52 -6.57 -0.96
N VAL A 90 9.29 -6.23 -0.54
CA VAL A 90 8.37 -7.13 0.13
C VAL A 90 7.51 -7.81 -0.91
N ASP A 91 7.58 -9.13 -0.90
CA ASP A 91 6.74 -10.04 -1.68
C ASP A 91 5.28 -9.94 -1.19
N ALA A 92 4.54 -8.93 -1.70
CA ALA A 92 3.14 -8.69 -1.36
C ALA A 92 2.26 -9.89 -1.70
N GLU A 93 2.51 -10.54 -2.84
CA GLU A 93 1.83 -11.77 -3.23
C GLU A 93 2.12 -12.89 -2.22
N GLY A 94 3.37 -13.07 -1.82
CA GLY A 94 3.79 -14.01 -0.77
C GLY A 94 3.10 -13.75 0.56
N LEU A 95 2.93 -12.49 0.96
CA LEU A 95 2.20 -12.11 2.17
C LEU A 95 0.71 -12.43 2.08
N VAL A 96 0.04 -12.09 0.96
CA VAL A 96 -1.37 -12.42 0.73
C VAL A 96 -1.57 -13.95 0.76
N ARG A 97 -0.71 -14.71 0.06
CA ARG A 97 -0.74 -16.18 0.08
C ARG A 97 -0.52 -16.75 1.48
N THR A 98 0.38 -16.15 2.25
CA THR A 98 0.64 -16.55 3.64
C THR A 98 -0.59 -16.30 4.51
N MET A 99 -1.22 -15.14 4.38
CA MET A 99 -2.46 -14.81 5.08
C MET A 99 -3.59 -15.79 4.72
N TYR A 100 -3.74 -16.17 3.45
CA TYR A 100 -4.76 -17.13 3.01
C TYR A 100 -4.51 -18.53 3.57
N ARG A 101 -3.24 -18.97 3.64
CA ARG A 101 -2.87 -20.23 4.30
C ARG A 101 -3.23 -20.25 5.78
N ILE A 102 -2.98 -19.14 6.49
CA ILE A 102 -3.42 -18.96 7.88
C ILE A 102 -4.96 -19.02 7.95
N GLY A 103 -5.66 -18.40 6.99
CA GLY A 103 -7.12 -18.47 6.86
C GLY A 103 -7.66 -19.91 6.84
N HIS A 104 -7.06 -20.79 6.04
CA HIS A 104 -7.43 -22.21 6.00
C HIS A 104 -7.12 -22.94 7.31
N VAL A 105 -5.96 -22.69 7.92
CA VAL A 105 -5.61 -23.27 9.24
C VAL A 105 -6.68 -22.93 10.29
N VAL A 106 -7.12 -21.67 10.33
CA VAL A 106 -8.15 -21.24 11.28
C VAL A 106 -9.50 -21.86 10.93
N ALA A 107 -9.88 -21.88 9.65
CA ALA A 107 -11.13 -22.49 9.19
C ALA A 107 -11.19 -23.98 9.57
N ASP A 108 -10.12 -24.74 9.34
CA ASP A 108 -10.02 -26.17 9.68
C ASP A 108 -10.09 -26.41 11.19
N ALA A 109 -9.47 -25.54 11.99
CA ALA A 109 -9.45 -25.67 13.45
C ALA A 109 -10.79 -25.31 14.12
N THR A 110 -11.62 -24.49 13.47
CA THR A 110 -12.81 -23.88 14.08
C THR A 110 -14.13 -24.28 13.41
N GLY A 111 -14.08 -24.76 12.16
CA GLY A 111 -15.26 -24.96 11.32
C GLY A 111 -15.89 -23.67 10.78
N LEU A 112 -15.24 -22.51 10.96
CA LEU A 112 -15.72 -21.22 10.44
C LEU A 112 -15.37 -21.03 8.96
N VAL A 113 -16.12 -20.17 8.28
CA VAL A 113 -15.88 -19.83 6.87
C VAL A 113 -15.18 -18.48 6.76
N ALA A 114 -13.98 -18.51 6.18
CA ALA A 114 -13.19 -17.31 5.92
C ALA A 114 -13.69 -16.52 4.72
N HIS A 115 -13.77 -15.21 4.88
CA HIS A 115 -14.09 -14.23 3.85
C HIS A 115 -13.02 -13.16 3.80
N VAL A 116 -12.62 -12.75 2.59
CA VAL A 116 -11.77 -11.56 2.39
C VAL A 116 -12.68 -10.35 2.40
N SER A 117 -12.60 -9.55 3.47
CA SER A 117 -13.55 -8.47 3.76
C SER A 117 -13.59 -7.43 2.64
N GLN A 118 -12.42 -7.06 2.14
CA GLN A 118 -12.25 -6.03 1.10
C GLN A 118 -12.74 -6.51 -0.28
N LEU A 119 -12.68 -7.81 -0.56
CA LEU A 119 -13.21 -8.38 -1.81
C LEU A 119 -14.68 -8.78 -1.71
N GLY A 120 -15.21 -8.93 -0.50
CA GLY A 120 -16.59 -9.36 -0.25
C GLY A 120 -16.87 -10.81 -0.66
N VAL A 121 -15.84 -11.66 -0.75
CA VAL A 121 -15.96 -13.05 -1.23
C VAL A 121 -15.36 -14.06 -0.25
N PRO A 122 -15.80 -15.33 -0.27
CA PRO A 122 -15.16 -16.40 0.50
C PRO A 122 -13.69 -16.60 0.12
N LEU A 123 -12.89 -17.10 1.06
CA LEU A 123 -11.46 -17.34 0.87
C LEU A 123 -11.18 -18.24 -0.35
N THR A 124 -12.00 -19.28 -0.56
CA THR A 124 -11.86 -20.21 -1.71
C THR A 124 -12.05 -19.52 -3.06
N GLU A 125 -12.87 -18.47 -3.14
CA GLU A 125 -13.00 -17.66 -4.35
C GLU A 125 -11.85 -16.65 -4.45
N ALA A 126 -11.47 -16.03 -3.33
CA ALA A 126 -10.38 -15.07 -3.27
C ALA A 126 -9.03 -15.65 -3.72
N GLU A 127 -8.79 -16.95 -3.53
CA GLU A 127 -7.59 -17.64 -4.05
C GLU A 127 -7.42 -17.55 -5.57
N SER A 128 -8.52 -17.41 -6.31
CA SER A 128 -8.49 -17.18 -7.76
C SER A 128 -8.30 -15.70 -8.14
N ARG A 129 -8.30 -14.81 -7.14
CA ARG A 129 -8.25 -13.35 -7.26
C ARG A 129 -7.12 -12.76 -6.42
N ILE A 130 -6.00 -13.49 -6.30
CA ILE A 130 -4.82 -13.04 -5.53
C ILE A 130 -4.35 -11.68 -6.03
N ASP A 131 -4.30 -11.47 -7.35
CA ASP A 131 -3.90 -10.18 -7.94
C ASP A 131 -4.77 -9.04 -7.40
N ALA A 132 -6.10 -9.21 -7.32
CA ALA A 132 -7.00 -8.20 -6.78
C ALA A 132 -6.79 -7.93 -5.28
N ALA A 133 -6.35 -8.93 -4.51
CA ALA A 133 -6.02 -8.76 -3.09
C ALA A 133 -4.66 -8.09 -2.89
N VAL A 134 -3.69 -8.39 -3.76
CA VAL A 134 -2.41 -7.69 -3.84
C VAL A 134 -2.64 -6.24 -4.21
N ASP A 135 -3.48 -5.99 -5.22
CA ASP A 135 -3.90 -4.66 -5.62
C ASP A 135 -4.49 -3.91 -4.43
N LEU A 136 -5.43 -4.48 -3.67
CA LEU A 136 -5.97 -3.84 -2.45
C LEU A 136 -4.95 -3.57 -1.33
N LEU A 137 -3.92 -4.40 -1.21
CA LEU A 137 -2.86 -4.21 -0.21
C LEU A 137 -1.91 -3.08 -0.62
N LEU A 138 -1.68 -2.95 -1.93
CA LEU A 138 -0.86 -1.91 -2.55
C LEU A 138 -1.64 -0.62 -2.82
N ASP A 139 -2.97 -0.71 -2.96
CA ASP A 139 -3.95 0.36 -3.03
C ASP A 139 -4.13 0.93 -1.61
N ASP A 140 -3.27 1.87 -1.26
CA ASP A 140 -3.83 3.18 -0.93
C ASP A 140 -4.47 3.66 -2.24
N PRO A 141 -5.72 4.17 -2.33
CA PRO A 141 -6.19 4.75 -3.57
C PRO A 141 -5.08 5.67 -4.05
N VAL A 142 -4.42 5.28 -5.14
CA VAL A 142 -3.45 6.13 -5.81
C VAL A 142 -4.26 7.16 -6.55
N SER A 143 -5.19 7.80 -5.85
CA SER A 143 -5.80 8.99 -6.38
C SER A 143 -4.62 9.90 -6.61
N SER A 144 -4.36 10.19 -7.87
CA SER A 144 -3.31 11.11 -8.24
C SER A 144 -3.50 12.45 -7.50
N HIS A 145 -4.69 12.70 -6.96
CA HIS A 145 -5.13 13.84 -6.15
C HIS A 145 -4.80 13.74 -4.64
N LEU A 146 -4.37 12.59 -4.11
CA LEU A 146 -3.96 12.46 -2.69
C LEU A 146 -2.46 12.73 -2.54
N TRP A 147 -2.17 13.83 -1.85
CA TRP A 147 -0.84 14.31 -1.56
C TRP A 147 -0.53 14.12 -0.07
N PRO A 148 0.59 13.46 0.29
CA PRO A 148 0.95 13.27 1.69
C PRO A 148 1.32 14.59 2.38
N ARG A 149 1.85 15.54 1.61
CA ARG A 149 2.17 16.94 1.94
C ARG A 149 2.11 17.78 0.68
N ASP A 150 2.10 19.10 0.81
CA ASP A 150 2.25 20.00 -0.33
C ASP A 150 3.59 19.75 -1.04
N GLY A 151 3.56 19.92 -2.35
CA GLY A 151 4.61 19.41 -3.22
C GLY A 151 4.25 19.32 -4.69
N PHE A 152 5.20 18.81 -5.47
CA PHE A 152 5.01 18.48 -6.88
C PHE A 152 5.63 17.12 -7.21
N ARG A 153 5.15 16.51 -8.29
CA ARG A 153 5.61 15.22 -8.80
C ARG A 153 6.08 15.39 -10.23
N VAL A 154 7.23 14.83 -10.57
CA VAL A 154 7.76 14.79 -11.95
C VAL A 154 7.65 13.36 -12.45
N TYR A 155 6.76 13.08 -13.39
CA TYR A 155 6.59 11.76 -14.00
C TYR A 155 7.39 11.65 -15.28
N PHE A 156 8.06 10.52 -15.49
CA PHE A 156 8.92 10.30 -16.64
C PHE A 156 9.14 8.81 -16.93
N THR A 157 9.88 8.54 -18.01
CA THR A 157 10.47 7.23 -18.28
C THR A 157 11.97 7.39 -18.56
N GLY A 158 12.72 6.28 -18.65
CA GLY A 158 14.15 6.29 -18.97
C GLY A 158 15.00 5.71 -17.85
N SER A 159 16.25 6.17 -17.73
CA SER A 159 17.24 5.61 -16.79
C SER A 159 17.65 6.55 -15.67
N VAL A 160 17.04 7.73 -15.57
CA VAL A 160 17.35 8.72 -14.52
C VAL A 160 17.08 8.13 -13.14
N THR A 161 17.99 8.40 -12.21
CA THR A 161 17.99 7.91 -10.83
C THR A 161 18.04 9.04 -9.82
N LEU A 162 17.82 8.73 -8.53
CA LEU A 162 17.99 9.67 -7.42
C LEU A 162 19.41 10.27 -7.37
N ALA A 163 20.44 9.48 -7.69
CA ALA A 163 21.82 9.96 -7.72
C ALA A 163 22.06 10.99 -8.84
N ASP A 164 21.40 10.84 -9.98
CA ASP A 164 21.47 11.83 -11.07
C ASP A 164 20.83 13.16 -10.65
N ALA A 165 19.70 13.10 -9.93
CA ALA A 165 19.04 14.28 -9.37
C ALA A 165 19.92 15.01 -8.35
N VAL A 166 20.54 14.28 -7.42
CA VAL A 166 21.52 14.84 -6.46
C VAL A 166 22.66 15.54 -7.21
N GLN A 167 23.23 14.88 -8.22
CA GLN A 167 24.33 15.45 -9.00
C GLN A 167 23.91 16.70 -9.78
N ARG A 168 22.65 16.75 -10.26
CA ARG A 168 22.07 17.91 -10.95
C ARG A 168 21.92 19.10 -10.00
N LEU A 169 21.51 18.84 -8.76
CA LEU A 169 21.19 19.86 -7.74
C LEU A 169 22.39 20.25 -6.86
N LYS A 170 23.60 19.78 -7.16
CA LYS A 170 24.82 20.02 -6.37
C LYS A 170 25.23 21.50 -6.20
N SER A 171 24.63 22.42 -6.95
CA SER A 171 24.81 23.87 -6.77
C SER A 171 24.10 24.39 -5.51
N MET A 172 23.17 23.59 -4.96
CA MET A 172 22.41 23.85 -3.74
C MET A 172 23.02 23.05 -2.56
N VAL A 173 22.53 23.33 -1.35
CA VAL A 173 22.89 22.52 -0.18
C VAL A 173 22.05 21.25 -0.22
N VAL A 174 22.71 20.10 -0.41
CA VAL A 174 22.08 18.78 -0.47
C VAL A 174 22.52 17.92 0.72
N ALA A 175 21.57 17.27 1.38
CA ALA A 175 21.84 16.25 2.38
C ALA A 175 21.19 14.93 1.97
N GLU A 176 22.01 13.92 1.68
CA GLU A 176 21.60 12.61 1.17
C GLU A 176 21.29 11.62 2.29
N GLU A 177 20.26 10.81 2.08
CA GLU A 177 19.92 9.61 2.85
C GLU A 177 19.79 8.42 1.87
N SER A 178 19.53 7.20 2.39
CA SER A 178 19.55 5.98 1.58
C SER A 178 18.49 5.96 0.46
N ASP A 179 17.35 6.61 0.66
CA ASP A 179 16.16 6.55 -0.19
C ASP A 179 15.57 7.93 -0.54
N ARG A 180 16.21 9.01 -0.08
CA ARG A 180 15.78 10.40 -0.29
C ARG A 180 16.95 11.36 -0.15
N PHE A 181 16.73 12.61 -0.51
CA PHE A 181 17.61 13.71 -0.10
C PHE A 181 16.80 14.95 0.23
N THR A 182 17.38 15.84 1.02
CA THR A 182 16.85 17.20 1.18
C THR A 182 17.71 18.19 0.40
N VAL A 183 17.07 19.23 -0.12
CA VAL A 183 17.71 20.27 -0.92
C VAL A 183 17.18 21.63 -0.53
N GLN A 184 18.08 22.62 -0.43
CA GLN A 184 17.73 24.00 -0.11
C GLN A 184 18.75 24.98 -0.70
N TRP A 185 18.31 26.20 -1.01
CA TRP A 185 19.24 27.34 -1.09
C TRP A 185 19.74 27.73 0.30
N SER A 186 20.85 28.48 0.38
CA SER A 186 21.58 28.75 1.62
C SER A 186 20.72 29.15 2.82
N ASP A 187 19.66 29.93 2.59
CA ASP A 187 18.67 30.35 3.60
C ASP A 187 17.23 30.11 3.12
N GLY A 188 17.04 29.20 2.15
CA GLY A 188 15.73 28.87 1.57
C GLY A 188 15.01 27.75 2.31
N PRO A 189 13.74 27.50 1.98
CA PRO A 189 12.97 26.39 2.53
C PRO A 189 13.62 25.06 2.16
N GLN A 190 13.55 24.10 3.07
CA GLN A 190 14.03 22.74 2.81
C GLN A 190 12.97 21.96 2.05
N LEU A 191 13.35 21.42 0.89
CA LEU A 191 12.51 20.52 0.11
C LEU A 191 13.04 19.09 0.27
N GLU A 192 12.15 18.13 0.45
CA GLU A 192 12.48 16.70 0.45
C GLU A 192 12.22 16.13 -0.94
N VAL A 193 13.14 15.32 -1.46
CA VAL A 193 13.01 14.66 -2.76
C VAL A 193 13.13 13.14 -2.58
N THR A 194 12.12 12.41 -3.05
CA THR A 194 12.10 10.95 -3.12
C THR A 194 11.97 10.48 -4.56
N PHE A 195 12.32 9.21 -4.81
CA PHE A 195 12.23 8.59 -6.12
C PHE A 195 11.48 7.25 -6.03
N ASP A 196 10.49 7.08 -6.90
CA ASP A 196 9.72 5.84 -7.04
C ASP A 196 9.76 5.37 -8.50
N ALA A 197 9.82 4.06 -8.70
CA ALA A 197 9.76 3.44 -10.02
C ALA A 197 9.01 2.10 -9.98
N GLY A 198 8.39 1.74 -11.11
CA GLY A 198 7.76 0.44 -11.31
C GLY A 198 6.27 0.50 -11.64
N PRO A 199 5.58 -0.66 -11.62
CA PRO A 199 4.20 -0.80 -12.09
C PRO A 199 3.20 0.14 -11.42
N ARG A 200 3.42 0.50 -10.15
CA ARG A 200 2.57 1.47 -9.44
C ARG A 200 2.59 2.84 -10.10
N ILE A 201 3.77 3.32 -10.52
CA ILE A 201 3.89 4.62 -11.16
C ILE A 201 3.26 4.59 -12.55
N VAL A 202 3.28 3.45 -13.25
CA VAL A 202 2.56 3.26 -14.51
C VAL A 202 1.04 3.43 -14.30
N ALA A 203 0.48 2.83 -13.26
CA ALA A 203 -0.94 2.99 -12.95
C ALA A 203 -1.29 4.46 -12.58
N GLU A 204 -0.50 5.08 -11.72
CA GLU A 204 -0.67 6.49 -11.33
C GLU A 204 -0.58 7.44 -12.52
N ALA A 205 0.43 7.24 -13.39
CA ALA A 205 0.64 8.08 -14.56
C ALA A 205 -0.46 7.87 -15.62
N ALA A 206 -1.02 6.67 -15.73
CA ALA A 206 -2.17 6.40 -16.58
C ALA A 206 -3.45 7.12 -16.09
N GLU A 207 -3.68 7.16 -14.78
CA GLU A 207 -4.79 7.94 -14.20
C GLU A 207 -4.63 9.44 -14.49
N VAL A 208 -3.44 10.00 -14.21
CA VAL A 208 -3.14 11.41 -14.54
C VAL A 208 -3.28 11.68 -16.05
N ALA A 209 -2.80 10.76 -16.89
CA ALA A 209 -2.94 10.87 -18.33
C ALA A 209 -4.40 10.93 -18.77
N GLU A 210 -5.28 10.14 -18.15
CA GLU A 210 -6.71 10.13 -18.43
C GLU A 210 -7.39 11.43 -17.94
N ASP A 211 -7.19 11.80 -16.67
CA ASP A 211 -7.82 12.96 -16.04
C ASP A 211 -7.51 14.27 -16.76
N TYR A 212 -6.28 14.39 -17.28
CA TYR A 212 -5.78 15.60 -17.92
C TYR A 212 -5.71 15.52 -19.45
N GLY A 213 -6.05 14.36 -20.03
CA GLY A 213 -6.02 14.16 -21.48
C GLY A 213 -4.60 14.18 -22.09
N ILE A 214 -3.62 13.61 -21.38
CA ILE A 214 -2.19 13.58 -21.74
C ILE A 214 -1.74 12.12 -21.98
N PRO A 215 -2.10 11.49 -23.12
CA PRO A 215 -1.89 10.07 -23.34
C PRO A 215 -0.41 9.64 -23.35
N GLU A 216 0.51 10.57 -23.61
CA GLU A 216 1.96 10.32 -23.59
C GLU A 216 2.47 9.90 -22.21
N MET A 217 1.84 10.39 -21.13
CA MET A 217 2.21 10.06 -19.75
C MET A 217 1.80 8.65 -19.34
N ALA A 218 0.85 8.01 -20.04
CA ALA A 218 0.22 6.78 -19.55
C ALA A 218 1.18 5.59 -19.39
N ALA A 219 2.36 5.65 -20.03
CA ALA A 219 3.39 4.62 -19.94
C ALA A 219 4.56 4.99 -19.01
N TYR A 220 4.49 6.13 -18.32
CA TYR A 220 5.57 6.59 -17.45
C TYR A 220 5.69 5.70 -16.23
N ASP A 221 6.90 5.21 -15.97
CA ASP A 221 7.18 4.19 -14.97
C ASP A 221 7.97 4.72 -13.77
N ARG A 222 8.26 6.03 -13.75
CA ARG A 222 9.15 6.67 -12.77
C ARG A 222 8.62 8.03 -12.34
N ARG A 223 8.92 8.38 -11.09
CA ARG A 223 8.50 9.64 -10.50
C ARG A 223 9.51 10.16 -9.48
N PHE A 224 9.85 11.45 -9.59
CA PHE A 224 10.36 12.20 -8.44
C PHE A 224 9.19 12.83 -7.70
N GLN A 225 9.14 12.68 -6.38
CA GLN A 225 8.21 13.41 -5.54
C GLN A 225 9.00 14.43 -4.72
N VAL A 226 8.57 15.68 -4.79
CA VAL A 226 9.15 16.79 -4.01
C VAL A 226 8.09 17.28 -3.04
N THR A 227 8.41 17.30 -1.75
CA THR A 227 7.49 17.70 -0.66
C THR A 227 8.10 18.77 0.23
N PHE A 228 7.24 19.55 0.86
CA PHE A 228 7.60 20.58 1.84
C PHE A 228 6.45 20.79 2.84
N ASP A 229 6.75 21.42 3.97
CA ASP A 229 5.83 21.52 5.11
C ASP A 229 4.90 22.76 5.05
N ASP A 230 5.36 23.86 4.46
CA ASP A 230 4.64 25.13 4.43
C ASP A 230 4.70 25.75 3.02
N LEU A 231 3.57 25.70 2.32
CA LEU A 231 3.44 26.30 0.99
C LEU A 231 3.61 27.83 1.01
N ASP A 232 3.15 28.52 2.04
CA ASP A 232 3.24 29.98 2.12
C ASP A 232 4.70 30.42 2.31
N GLU A 233 5.49 29.67 3.09
CA GLU A 233 6.94 29.88 3.21
C GLU A 233 7.65 29.65 1.88
N VAL A 234 7.33 28.53 1.21
CA VAL A 234 7.93 28.19 -0.08
C VAL A 234 7.58 29.22 -1.16
N LEU A 235 6.35 29.75 -1.17
CA LEU A 235 5.96 30.79 -2.13
C LEU A 235 6.62 32.14 -1.84
N GLN A 236 6.99 32.43 -0.59
CA GLN A 236 7.76 33.63 -0.23
C GLN A 236 9.21 33.55 -0.70
N GLU A 237 9.82 32.37 -0.68
CA GLU A 237 11.15 32.07 -1.24
C GLU A 237 11.03 31.05 -2.38
N VAL A 238 10.39 31.48 -3.46
CA VAL A 238 10.02 30.58 -4.56
C VAL A 238 11.22 30.10 -5.39
N ASN A 239 12.42 30.66 -5.21
CA ASN A 239 13.57 30.32 -6.04
C ASN A 239 14.03 28.88 -5.83
N THR A 240 14.05 28.40 -4.58
CA THR A 240 14.37 26.99 -4.29
C THR A 240 13.40 26.06 -5.03
N LEU A 241 12.10 26.35 -4.97
CA LEU A 241 11.06 25.57 -5.64
C LEU A 241 11.22 25.59 -7.17
N ILE A 242 11.42 26.78 -7.76
CA ILE A 242 11.60 26.95 -9.20
C ILE A 242 12.83 26.18 -9.65
N GLU A 243 13.98 26.37 -9.00
CA GLU A 243 15.23 25.73 -9.40
C GLU A 243 15.11 24.21 -9.34
N VAL A 244 14.59 23.64 -8.25
CA VAL A 244 14.43 22.17 -8.13
C VAL A 244 13.48 21.63 -9.19
N ASN A 245 12.35 22.31 -9.43
CA ASN A 245 11.42 21.92 -10.49
C ASN A 245 12.07 21.95 -11.87
N LEU A 246 12.71 23.07 -12.24
CA LEU A 246 13.40 23.23 -13.52
C LEU A 246 14.46 22.16 -13.72
N GLN A 247 15.33 21.94 -12.73
CA GLN A 247 16.43 20.99 -12.83
C GLN A 247 15.95 19.55 -12.96
N LEU A 248 14.92 19.15 -12.20
CA LEU A 248 14.37 17.80 -12.29
C LEU A 248 13.57 17.58 -13.59
N GLN A 249 12.83 18.59 -14.04
CA GLN A 249 12.07 18.50 -15.27
C GLN A 249 12.98 18.45 -16.49
N ASP A 250 14.03 19.27 -16.54
CA ASP A 250 15.04 19.24 -17.60
C ASP A 250 15.83 17.92 -17.61
N LEU A 251 16.19 17.41 -16.43
CA LEU A 251 16.87 16.12 -16.29
C LEU A 251 16.05 14.95 -16.85
N THR A 252 14.73 15.01 -16.71
CA THR A 252 13.84 13.88 -17.01
C THR A 252 13.09 14.02 -18.33
N GLY A 253 12.93 15.23 -18.85
CA GLY A 253 11.97 15.53 -19.92
C GLY A 253 10.54 15.16 -19.51
N GLY A 254 10.23 15.24 -18.21
CA GLY A 254 8.99 14.74 -17.62
C GLY A 254 7.87 15.77 -17.48
N TYR A 255 6.68 15.28 -17.17
CA TYR A 255 5.52 16.13 -16.84
C TYR A 255 5.49 16.41 -15.34
N VAL A 256 5.11 17.63 -14.96
CA VAL A 256 5.08 18.07 -13.56
C VAL A 256 3.64 18.28 -13.10
N LYS A 257 3.19 17.49 -12.12
CA LYS A 257 1.90 17.69 -11.42
C LYS A 257 2.13 18.41 -10.09
N ARG A 258 1.25 19.33 -9.71
CA ARG A 258 1.34 20.10 -8.44
C ARG A 258 0.14 19.81 -7.54
N SER A 259 0.39 19.78 -6.24
CA SER A 259 -0.66 19.60 -5.21
C SER A 259 -1.60 20.79 -5.07
N TRP A 260 -1.06 22.01 -5.08
CA TRP A 260 -1.78 23.21 -4.64
C TRP A 260 -2.73 23.81 -5.68
N ASN A 261 -2.61 23.43 -6.96
CA ASN A 261 -3.50 23.88 -8.03
C ASN A 261 -3.98 22.75 -8.96
N ASP A 262 -3.59 21.51 -8.68
CA ASP A 262 -3.88 20.32 -9.49
C ASP A 262 -3.47 20.48 -10.97
N GLU A 263 -2.55 21.40 -11.29
CA GLU A 263 -2.10 21.59 -12.68
C GLU A 263 -0.99 20.61 -13.05
N VAL A 264 -1.07 20.12 -14.29
CA VAL A 264 -0.01 19.35 -14.95
C VAL A 264 0.67 20.22 -16.00
N SER A 265 1.99 20.40 -15.89
CA SER A 265 2.79 21.12 -16.89
C SER A 265 3.58 20.15 -17.76
N PRO A 266 3.63 20.37 -19.09
CA PRO A 266 4.49 19.61 -19.99
C PRO A 266 5.98 19.89 -19.73
N PRO A 267 6.88 19.02 -20.23
CA PRO A 267 8.31 19.30 -20.28
C PRO A 267 8.57 20.68 -20.92
N TYR A 268 9.63 21.36 -20.51
CA TYR A 268 10.04 22.59 -21.20
C TYR A 268 10.45 22.27 -22.64
N ASP A 269 9.71 22.81 -23.60
CA ASP A 269 10.23 22.99 -24.96
C ASP A 269 11.19 24.16 -24.92
N ASP A 270 12.49 23.88 -25.03
CA ASP A 270 13.49 24.91 -25.26
C ASP A 270 13.07 25.64 -26.56
N PRO A 271 12.78 26.95 -26.54
CA PRO A 271 12.40 27.66 -27.75
C PRO A 271 13.56 27.52 -28.73
N VAL A 272 13.35 26.72 -29.78
CA VAL A 272 14.32 26.52 -30.84
C VAL A 272 14.76 27.90 -31.32
N ASP A 273 16.02 28.22 -31.06
CA ASP A 273 16.65 29.49 -31.43
C ASP A 273 16.28 29.84 -32.88
N GLY A 274 15.57 30.96 -33.05
CA GLY A 274 15.40 31.75 -34.27
C GLY A 274 15.30 31.02 -35.63
N SER A 275 14.09 30.95 -36.18
CA SER A 275 13.91 31.01 -37.64
C SER A 275 14.24 32.40 -38.20
#